data_AF-A0A069P6F9-F1
#
_entry.id   AF-A0A069P6F9-F1
#
_cell.length_a   1.000
_cell.length_b   1.000
_cell.length_c   1.000
_cell.angle_alpha   90.00
_cell.angle_beta   90.00
_cell.angle_gamma   90.00
#
_symmetry.space_group_name_H-M   'P 1'
#
loop_
_entity.id
_entity.type
_entity.pdbx_description
1 polymer ?
#
loop_
_entity_poly.entity_id
_entity_poly.type
_entity_poly.pdbx_seq_one_letter_code
_entity_poly.pdbx_strand_id
1 'polypeptide(L)'
;MSTLHDDSIIIDGLNISKFERSVFEDMRKGGVTAVNCTVSVWEDFQKTIDNIAEMKQQIREYSEILTLVRTTDDILRAKKENKTGIIFGFQNSYAFEDNLGYIEVFKELGVNVVQLCYNTQNLVGTGCYEADGGLSGYGREVIQEMNRVGILVDLSHVGAKTSSDAIACSKKPVTYSHCCPSGLKEHPRNKTDEQLKEIADANGF
;
A
#
# COMPACT_ATOMS: atom_id res chain seq x y z
N MET A 1 -24.73 -24.81 -0.59
CA MET A 1 -23.55 -24.95 -1.47
C MET A 1 -22.72 -23.70 -1.27
N SER A 2 -21.39 -23.83 -1.18
CA SER A 2 -20.47 -22.68 -1.10
C SER A 2 -20.59 -21.83 -2.37
N THR A 3 -20.50 -20.51 -2.27
CA THR A 3 -20.46 -19.62 -3.44
C THR A 3 -19.03 -19.44 -3.95
N LEU A 4 -18.86 -18.96 -5.19
CA LEU A 4 -17.52 -18.59 -5.71
C LEU A 4 -16.79 -17.62 -4.76
N HIS A 5 -17.52 -16.68 -4.15
CA HIS A 5 -16.97 -15.72 -3.21
C HIS A 5 -16.44 -16.40 -1.94
N ASP A 6 -17.22 -17.34 -1.40
CA ASP A 6 -16.85 -18.11 -0.21
C ASP A 6 -15.57 -18.93 -0.46
N ASP A 7 -15.40 -19.47 -1.66
CA ASP A 7 -14.25 -20.30 -2.04
C ASP A 7 -13.02 -19.49 -2.53
N SER A 8 -13.17 -18.18 -2.77
CA SER A 8 -12.12 -17.32 -3.31
C SER A 8 -11.27 -16.61 -2.24
N ILE A 9 -10.03 -16.27 -2.57
CA ILE A 9 -9.20 -15.35 -1.78
C ILE A 9 -9.51 -13.92 -2.25
N ILE A 10 -10.14 -13.12 -1.40
CA ILE A 10 -10.53 -11.74 -1.70
C ILE A 10 -9.59 -10.79 -0.98
N ILE A 11 -8.83 -10.02 -1.74
CA ILE A 11 -7.87 -9.04 -1.22
C ILE A 11 -8.27 -7.65 -1.70
N ASP A 12 -8.39 -6.71 -0.77
CA ASP A 12 -8.57 -5.28 -1.08
C ASP A 12 -7.22 -4.55 -1.00
N GLY A 13 -6.86 -3.87 -2.09
CA GLY A 13 -5.60 -3.17 -2.27
C GLY A 13 -5.48 -1.86 -1.50
N LEU A 14 -6.59 -1.29 -1.01
CA LEU A 14 -6.55 -0.08 -0.18
C LEU A 14 -7.81 0.10 0.68
N ASN A 15 -7.61 0.32 1.98
CA ASN A 15 -8.64 0.82 2.87
C ASN A 15 -8.10 1.92 3.79
N ILE A 16 -8.87 3.00 3.95
CA ILE A 16 -8.57 4.15 4.83
C ILE A 16 -9.79 4.52 5.69
N SER A 17 -10.63 3.54 5.99
CA SER A 17 -11.76 3.75 6.89
C SER A 17 -11.26 4.18 8.28
N LYS A 18 -12.15 4.82 9.03
CA LYS A 18 -11.96 4.93 10.47
C LYS A 18 -12.03 3.52 11.07
N PHE A 19 -10.91 2.97 11.50
CA PHE A 19 -10.84 1.59 11.97
C PHE A 19 -11.42 1.43 13.37
N GLU A 20 -12.66 0.96 13.40
CA GLU A 20 -13.42 0.59 14.59
C GLU A 20 -14.00 -0.81 14.41
N ARG A 21 -14.44 -1.45 15.50
CA ARG A 21 -14.90 -2.85 15.48
C ARG A 21 -15.97 -3.13 14.41
N SER A 22 -16.92 -2.21 14.24
CA SER A 22 -17.98 -2.31 13.22
C SER A 22 -17.41 -2.46 11.80
N VAL A 23 -16.36 -1.73 11.44
CA VAL A 23 -15.69 -1.83 10.14
C VAL A 23 -15.04 -3.21 9.97
N PHE A 24 -14.40 -3.74 11.01
CA PHE A 24 -13.81 -5.08 10.96
C PHE A 24 -14.88 -6.18 10.84
N GLU A 25 -16.01 -6.02 11.54
CA GLU A 25 -17.16 -6.92 11.42
C GLU A 25 -17.79 -6.85 10.01
N ASP A 26 -17.85 -5.68 9.40
CA ASP A 26 -18.30 -5.53 8.01
C ASP A 26 -17.32 -6.14 7.00
N MET A 27 -16.01 -6.04 7.21
CA MET A 27 -15.01 -6.77 6.40
C MET A 27 -15.23 -8.28 6.48
N ARG A 28 -15.49 -8.80 7.68
CA ARG A 28 -15.82 -10.22 7.92
C ARG A 28 -17.11 -10.62 7.24
N LYS A 29 -18.17 -9.83 7.40
CA LYS A 29 -19.49 -10.04 6.79
C LYS A 29 -19.39 -10.03 5.26
N GLY A 30 -18.55 -9.16 4.71
CA GLY A 30 -18.25 -9.09 3.27
C GLY A 30 -17.36 -10.22 2.77
N GLY A 31 -16.84 -11.11 3.63
CA GLY A 31 -16.01 -12.23 3.23
C GLY A 31 -14.61 -11.85 2.74
N VAL A 32 -14.12 -10.64 3.06
CA VAL A 32 -12.79 -10.19 2.63
C VAL A 32 -11.72 -10.95 3.40
N THR A 33 -10.77 -11.53 2.65
CA THR A 33 -9.70 -12.38 3.20
C THR A 33 -8.56 -11.53 3.74
N ALA A 34 -8.12 -10.50 3.01
CA ALA A 34 -7.13 -9.56 3.50
C ALA A 34 -7.36 -8.15 2.95
N VAL A 35 -6.91 -7.14 3.69
CA VAL A 35 -7.08 -5.73 3.33
C VAL A 35 -5.77 -4.99 3.59
N ASN A 36 -5.32 -4.20 2.63
CA ASN A 36 -4.26 -3.21 2.83
C ASN A 36 -4.82 -1.98 3.56
N CYS A 37 -4.66 -1.96 4.88
CA CYS A 37 -5.12 -0.87 5.74
C CYS A 37 -4.04 0.21 5.83
N THR A 38 -4.43 1.44 5.48
CA THR A 38 -3.56 2.61 5.55
C THR A 38 -3.29 2.97 7.01
N VAL A 39 -2.02 3.00 7.41
CA VAL A 39 -1.60 3.45 8.75
C VAL A 39 -0.77 4.76 8.71
N SER A 40 -0.55 5.32 7.53
CA SER A 40 0.11 6.62 7.35
C SER A 40 -0.23 7.25 5.99
N VAL A 41 -0.45 8.56 5.96
CA VAL A 41 -0.64 9.41 4.78
C VAL A 41 0.21 10.68 4.86
N TRP A 42 0.17 11.37 5.99
CA TRP A 42 0.86 12.67 6.17
C TRP A 42 1.68 12.72 7.46
N GLU A 43 1.65 11.64 8.22
CA GLU A 43 2.31 11.49 9.49
C GLU A 43 3.82 11.33 9.30
N ASP A 44 4.57 11.96 10.20
CA ASP A 44 6.01 11.77 10.36
C ASP A 44 6.33 10.38 10.94
N PHE A 45 7.62 10.11 11.24
CA PHE A 45 8.03 8.82 11.76
C PHE A 45 7.30 8.46 13.06
N GLN A 46 7.29 9.36 14.04
CA GLN A 46 6.74 9.08 15.37
C GLN A 46 5.23 8.81 15.31
N LYS A 47 4.46 9.67 14.64
CA LYS A 47 3.00 9.48 14.53
C LYS A 47 2.65 8.23 13.74
N THR A 48 3.45 7.87 12.75
CA THR A 48 3.26 6.60 12.02
C THR A 48 3.49 5.39 12.93
N ILE A 49 4.48 5.45 13.83
CA ILE A 49 4.68 4.41 14.85
C ILE A 49 3.46 4.32 15.79
N ASP A 50 2.91 5.46 16.22
CA ASP A 50 1.73 5.50 17.08
C ASP A 50 0.51 4.83 16.40
N ASN A 51 0.27 5.13 15.12
CA ASN A 51 -0.79 4.49 14.32
C ASN A 51 -0.58 2.97 14.19
N ILE A 52 0.66 2.53 13.95
CA ILE A 52 0.99 1.09 13.90
C ILE A 52 0.75 0.42 15.26
N ALA A 53 1.11 1.10 16.36
CA ALA A 53 0.91 0.58 17.71
C ALA A 53 -0.59 0.40 18.02
N GLU A 54 -1.42 1.39 17.66
CA GLU A 54 -2.88 1.35 17.80
C GLU A 54 -3.48 0.22 16.97
N MET A 55 -3.16 0.12 15.68
CA MET A 55 -3.68 -0.94 14.82
C MET A 55 -3.25 -2.33 15.31
N LYS A 56 -2.01 -2.50 15.78
CA LYS A 56 -1.57 -3.76 16.40
C LYS A 56 -2.31 -4.06 17.70
N GLN A 57 -2.69 -3.05 18.49
CA GLN A 57 -3.52 -3.24 19.68
C GLN A 57 -4.91 -3.73 19.27
N GLN A 58 -5.55 -3.10 18.29
CA GLN A 58 -6.85 -3.54 17.77
C GLN A 58 -6.81 -4.97 17.24
N ILE A 59 -5.76 -5.36 16.50
CA ILE A 59 -5.59 -6.75 16.03
C ILE A 59 -5.48 -7.74 17.19
N ARG A 60 -4.82 -7.38 18.30
CA ARG A 60 -4.76 -8.23 19.50
C ARG A 60 -6.11 -8.33 20.20
N GLU A 61 -6.79 -7.20 20.34
CA GLU A 61 -8.10 -7.11 21.01
C GLU A 61 -9.18 -7.87 20.26
N TYR A 62 -9.18 -7.77 18.92
CA TYR A 62 -10.15 -8.41 18.02
C TYR A 62 -9.57 -9.64 17.31
N SER A 63 -8.69 -10.38 17.98
CA SER A 63 -7.96 -11.53 17.41
C SER A 63 -8.86 -12.71 17.02
N GLU A 64 -10.12 -12.71 17.44
CA GLU A 64 -11.15 -13.65 17.01
C GLU A 64 -11.57 -13.44 15.55
N ILE A 65 -11.45 -12.21 15.03
CA ILE A 65 -11.80 -11.86 13.65
C ILE A 65 -10.64 -11.31 12.83
N LEU A 66 -9.55 -10.86 13.45
CA LEU A 66 -8.40 -10.25 12.77
C LEU A 66 -7.11 -11.06 12.91
N THR A 67 -6.22 -10.90 11.93
CA THR A 67 -4.81 -11.34 12.04
C THR A 67 -3.91 -10.39 11.28
N LEU A 68 -2.66 -10.22 11.72
CA LEU A 68 -1.66 -9.41 11.00
C LEU A 68 -1.08 -10.23 9.84
N VAL A 69 -0.97 -9.60 8.67
CA VAL A 69 -0.36 -10.18 7.47
C VAL A 69 1.05 -9.63 7.29
N ARG A 70 2.05 -10.51 7.37
CA ARG A 70 3.46 -10.20 7.07
C ARG A 70 3.93 -10.85 5.77
N THR A 71 3.30 -11.95 5.39
CA THR A 71 3.61 -12.79 4.23
C THR A 71 2.33 -13.24 3.53
N THR A 72 2.45 -13.76 2.31
CA THR A 72 1.30 -14.34 1.59
C THR A 72 0.72 -15.57 2.30
N ASP A 73 1.54 -16.31 3.07
CA ASP A 73 1.07 -17.45 3.86
C ASP A 73 0.13 -17.02 4.98
N ASP A 74 0.30 -15.82 5.53
CA ASP A 74 -0.63 -15.26 6.51
C ASP A 74 -2.00 -14.96 5.90
N ILE A 75 -2.07 -14.62 4.60
CA ILE A 75 -3.34 -14.40 3.88
C ILE A 75 -4.08 -15.74 3.73
N LEU A 76 -3.37 -16.79 3.33
CA LEU A 76 -3.94 -18.13 3.21
C LEU A 76 -4.39 -18.66 4.58
N ARG A 77 -3.61 -18.38 5.63
CA ARG A 77 -3.99 -18.70 7.01
C ARG A 77 -5.24 -17.92 7.44
N ALA A 78 -5.34 -16.63 7.13
CA ALA A 78 -6.52 -15.82 7.44
C ALA A 78 -7.80 -16.42 6.83
N LYS A 79 -7.75 -16.85 5.56
CA LYS A 79 -8.88 -17.56 4.92
C LYS A 79 -9.25 -18.83 5.68
N LYS A 80 -8.26 -19.69 5.95
CA LYS A 80 -8.47 -20.98 6.62
C LYS A 80 -9.03 -20.83 8.03
N GLU A 81 -8.59 -19.81 8.75
CA GLU A 81 -9.03 -19.49 10.11
C GLU A 81 -10.33 -18.67 10.14
N ASN A 82 -10.91 -18.34 8.98
CA ASN A 82 -12.09 -17.51 8.85
C ASN A 82 -11.92 -16.15 9.56
N LYS A 83 -10.79 -15.49 9.31
CA LYS A 83 -10.43 -14.15 9.79
C LYS A 83 -10.15 -13.22 8.61
N THR A 84 -10.13 -11.92 8.86
CA THR A 84 -9.61 -10.94 7.91
C THR A 84 -8.17 -10.60 8.26
N GLY A 85 -7.28 -10.78 7.30
CA GLY A 85 -5.89 -10.39 7.37
C GLY A 85 -5.71 -8.89 7.18
N ILE A 86 -4.97 -8.24 8.07
CA ILE A 86 -4.64 -6.82 7.96
C ILE A 86 -3.21 -6.69 7.46
N ILE A 87 -3.05 -6.11 6.28
CA ILE A 87 -1.77 -5.70 5.70
C ILE A 87 -1.56 -4.23 6.06
N PHE A 88 -0.39 -3.86 6.58
CA PHE A 88 -0.08 -2.46 6.83
C PHE A 88 0.49 -1.80 5.58
N GLY A 89 -0.17 -0.72 5.16
CA GLY A 89 0.25 0.10 4.04
C GLY A 89 0.42 1.57 4.41
N PHE A 90 1.35 2.25 3.74
CA PHE A 90 1.43 3.71 3.78
C PHE A 90 0.99 4.27 2.43
N GLN A 91 0.29 5.40 2.47
CA GLN A 91 -0.03 6.18 1.29
C GLN A 91 1.00 7.28 1.00
N ASN A 92 2.08 7.36 1.76
CA ASN A 92 3.16 8.32 1.52
C ASN A 92 4.47 7.82 2.14
N SER A 93 5.59 8.07 1.48
CA SER A 93 6.92 7.76 2.02
C SER A 93 7.42 8.81 3.03
N TYR A 94 6.63 9.84 3.32
CA TYR A 94 7.00 10.91 4.26
C TYR A 94 7.37 10.38 5.66
N ALA A 95 6.77 9.27 6.09
CA ALA A 95 7.11 8.60 7.34
C ALA A 95 8.58 8.11 7.42
N PHE A 96 9.26 7.95 6.28
CA PHE A 96 10.69 7.62 6.24
C PHE A 96 11.59 8.84 6.51
N GLU A 97 11.05 10.05 6.40
CA GLU A 97 11.79 11.31 6.54
C GLU A 97 13.05 11.28 5.64
N ASP A 98 14.18 11.73 6.15
CA ASP A 98 15.50 11.69 5.49
C ASP A 98 16.36 10.49 5.94
N ASN A 99 15.76 9.44 6.50
CA ASN A 99 16.47 8.30 7.05
C ASN A 99 16.08 6.96 6.39
N LEU A 100 16.93 6.44 5.51
CA LEU A 100 16.74 5.14 4.85
C LEU A 100 16.57 3.97 5.83
N GLY A 101 17.17 4.04 7.02
CA GLY A 101 17.06 2.99 8.04
C GLY A 101 15.62 2.79 8.55
N TYR A 102 14.76 3.81 8.43
CA TYR A 102 13.36 3.69 8.83
C TYR A 102 12.56 2.72 7.95
N ILE A 103 13.00 2.49 6.71
CA ILE A 103 12.34 1.55 5.79
C ILE A 103 12.40 0.12 6.36
N GLU A 104 13.58 -0.30 6.84
CA GLU A 104 13.75 -1.62 7.48
C GLU A 104 13.01 -1.69 8.82
N VAL A 105 13.03 -0.60 9.63
CA VAL A 105 12.28 -0.53 10.89
C VAL A 105 10.78 -0.75 10.64
N PHE A 106 10.19 -0.07 9.66
CA PHE A 106 8.77 -0.25 9.33
C PHE A 106 8.47 -1.64 8.76
N LYS A 107 9.39 -2.22 7.98
CA LYS A 107 9.25 -3.62 7.53
C LYS A 107 9.18 -4.58 8.73
N GLU A 108 10.08 -4.45 9.70
CA GLU A 108 10.08 -5.27 10.91
C GLU A 108 8.80 -5.07 11.73
N LEU A 109 8.23 -3.88 11.70
CA LEU A 109 6.93 -3.59 12.30
C LEU A 109 5.74 -4.16 11.54
N GLY A 110 5.92 -4.66 10.31
CA GLY A 110 4.90 -5.37 9.53
C GLY A 110 4.36 -4.60 8.33
N VAL A 111 4.96 -3.45 7.97
CA VAL A 111 4.58 -2.69 6.79
C VAL A 111 5.05 -3.41 5.53
N ASN A 112 4.14 -3.56 4.55
CA ASN A 112 4.40 -4.34 3.34
C ASN A 112 4.14 -3.56 2.04
N VAL A 113 3.41 -2.45 2.10
CA VAL A 113 3.09 -1.61 0.93
C VAL A 113 3.35 -0.16 1.28
N VAL A 114 4.08 0.57 0.44
CA VAL A 114 4.29 2.01 0.65
C VAL A 114 4.17 2.74 -0.68
N GLN A 115 3.29 3.74 -0.71
CA GLN A 115 3.15 4.66 -1.82
C GLN A 115 4.21 5.76 -1.76
N LEU A 116 4.86 6.06 -2.88
CA LEU A 116 6.00 6.99 -2.89
C LEU A 116 5.61 8.43 -2.55
N CYS A 117 4.50 8.93 -3.08
CA CYS A 117 4.06 10.31 -2.89
C CYS A 117 2.54 10.36 -2.74
N TYR A 118 2.04 11.37 -2.03
CA TYR A 118 0.61 11.65 -1.92
C TYR A 118 0.30 13.06 -2.45
N ASN A 119 -0.28 13.13 -3.65
CA ASN A 119 -0.76 14.35 -4.33
C ASN A 119 0.29 15.39 -4.73
N THR A 120 1.22 15.77 -3.85
CA THR A 120 2.20 16.84 -4.06
C THR A 120 3.63 16.33 -3.89
N GLN A 121 4.62 17.21 -4.03
CA GLN A 121 6.03 16.89 -3.88
C GLN A 121 6.41 16.48 -2.44
N ASN A 122 7.29 15.48 -2.33
CA ASN A 122 8.02 15.12 -1.12
C ASN A 122 9.52 14.88 -1.44
N LEU A 123 10.30 14.31 -0.51
CA LEU A 123 11.74 14.06 -0.71
C LEU A 123 12.04 13.03 -1.82
N VAL A 124 11.09 12.16 -2.14
CA VAL A 124 11.26 11.02 -3.06
C VAL A 124 10.87 11.40 -4.49
N GLY A 125 9.82 12.19 -4.68
CA GLY A 125 9.35 12.62 -6.00
C GLY A 125 8.10 13.50 -5.89
N THR A 126 7.28 13.52 -6.94
CA THR A 126 6.08 14.37 -6.99
C THR A 126 4.79 13.57 -7.21
N GLY A 127 3.74 13.94 -6.46
CA GLY A 127 2.38 13.39 -6.63
C GLY A 127 1.64 13.92 -7.86
N CYS A 128 0.44 13.41 -8.09
CA CYS A 128 -0.34 13.62 -9.32
C CYS A 128 -1.11 14.96 -9.41
N TYR A 129 -1.06 15.82 -8.40
CA TYR A 129 -1.77 17.11 -8.34
C TYR A 129 -0.83 18.32 -8.42
N GLU A 130 0.46 18.11 -8.68
CA GLU A 130 1.47 19.14 -8.85
C GLU A 130 2.29 18.89 -10.12
N ALA A 131 3.02 19.90 -10.59
CA ALA A 131 3.96 19.74 -11.69
C ALA A 131 5.02 18.68 -11.33
N ASP A 132 5.02 17.57 -12.06
CA ASP A 132 5.81 16.40 -11.71
C ASP A 132 7.29 16.52 -12.10
N GLY A 133 8.16 16.63 -11.09
CA GLY A 133 9.60 16.74 -11.25
C GLY A 133 10.30 15.44 -11.68
N GLY A 134 9.65 14.29 -11.47
CA GLY A 134 10.26 12.96 -11.58
C GLY A 134 10.88 12.47 -10.27
N LEU A 135 11.42 11.25 -10.30
CA LEU A 135 12.01 10.62 -9.12
C LEU A 135 13.35 11.28 -8.74
N SER A 136 13.48 11.66 -7.46
CA SER A 136 14.68 12.29 -6.94
C SER A 136 15.85 11.29 -6.80
N GLY A 137 17.06 11.78 -6.54
CA GLY A 137 18.21 10.92 -6.20
C GLY A 137 17.94 10.09 -4.95
N TYR A 138 17.46 10.73 -3.88
CA TYR A 138 17.05 10.05 -2.65
C TYR A 138 15.92 9.05 -2.89
N GLY A 139 14.96 9.38 -3.75
CA GLY A 139 13.86 8.47 -4.10
C GLY A 139 14.32 7.17 -4.75
N ARG A 140 15.41 7.20 -5.53
CA ARG A 140 16.03 5.98 -6.09
C ARG A 140 16.62 5.11 -4.98
N GLU A 141 17.26 5.71 -3.98
CA GLU A 141 17.79 4.99 -2.82
C GLU A 141 16.66 4.37 -1.99
N VAL A 142 15.56 5.10 -1.78
CA VAL A 142 14.35 4.59 -1.11
C VAL A 142 13.78 3.36 -1.83
N ILE A 143 13.60 3.41 -3.16
CA ILE A 143 13.11 2.26 -3.94
C ILE A 143 14.06 1.06 -3.85
N GLN A 144 15.38 1.30 -3.88
CA GLN A 144 16.37 0.24 -3.75
C GLN A 144 16.27 -0.45 -2.39
N GLU A 145 16.10 0.33 -1.32
CA GLU A 145 15.97 -0.20 0.03
C GLU A 145 14.63 -0.94 0.22
N MET A 146 13.52 -0.40 -0.28
CA MET A 146 12.22 -1.09 -0.30
C MET A 146 12.32 -2.45 -1.02
N ASN A 147 13.01 -2.50 -2.16
CA ASN A 147 13.26 -3.73 -2.90
C ASN A 147 14.14 -4.73 -2.12
N ARG A 148 15.11 -4.24 -1.35
CA ARG A 148 16.00 -5.07 -0.51
C ARG A 148 15.23 -5.70 0.65
N VAL A 149 14.44 -4.92 1.39
CA VAL A 149 13.71 -5.38 2.58
C VAL A 149 12.37 -6.06 2.25
N GLY A 150 11.88 -5.90 1.02
CA GLY A 150 10.65 -6.53 0.55
C GLY A 150 9.40 -5.75 0.94
N ILE A 151 9.38 -4.44 0.68
CA ILE A 151 8.18 -3.60 0.69
C ILE A 151 7.76 -3.32 -0.76
N LEU A 152 6.49 -3.54 -1.07
CA LEU A 152 5.90 -3.23 -2.37
C LEU A 152 5.79 -1.71 -2.56
N VAL A 153 6.27 -1.22 -3.70
CA VAL A 153 6.16 0.18 -4.12
C VAL A 153 4.79 0.43 -4.74
N ASP A 154 4.03 1.38 -4.19
CA ASP A 154 2.75 1.85 -4.73
C ASP A 154 2.88 3.25 -5.38
N LEU A 155 2.13 3.47 -6.45
CA LEU A 155 2.23 4.65 -7.31
C LEU A 155 0.88 5.36 -7.52
N SER A 156 -0.18 4.96 -6.81
CA SER A 156 -1.56 5.39 -7.13
C SER A 156 -1.75 6.92 -7.11
N HIS A 157 -1.19 7.63 -6.13
CA HIS A 157 -1.19 9.10 -6.03
C HIS A 157 0.07 9.78 -6.59
N VAL A 158 0.95 9.01 -7.22
CA VAL A 158 2.22 9.50 -7.78
C VAL A 158 1.99 10.07 -9.19
N GLY A 159 2.72 11.14 -9.51
CA GLY A 159 2.70 11.76 -10.84
C GLY A 159 3.23 10.81 -11.93
N ALA A 160 2.93 11.12 -13.19
CA ALA A 160 3.24 10.26 -14.33
C ALA A 160 4.75 10.05 -14.55
N LYS A 161 5.54 11.12 -14.47
CA LYS A 161 6.99 11.09 -14.66
C LYS A 161 7.67 10.37 -13.50
N THR A 162 7.30 10.71 -12.26
CA THR A 162 7.82 10.00 -11.06
C THR A 162 7.44 8.51 -11.10
N SER A 163 6.22 8.17 -11.54
CA SER A 163 5.80 6.76 -11.70
C SER A 163 6.66 6.01 -12.72
N SER A 164 6.87 6.59 -13.91
CA SER A 164 7.70 5.98 -14.96
C SER A 164 9.16 5.79 -14.50
N ASP A 165 9.74 6.80 -13.86
CA ASP A 165 11.07 6.70 -13.26
C ASP A 165 11.15 5.59 -12.19
N ALA A 166 10.11 5.45 -11.36
CA ALA A 166 10.03 4.42 -10.33
C ALA A 166 9.90 3.00 -10.92
N ILE A 167 9.07 2.83 -11.97
CA ILE A 167 8.94 1.58 -12.72
C ILE A 167 10.31 1.17 -13.30
N ALA A 168 11.01 2.11 -13.94
CA ALA A 168 12.34 1.85 -14.51
C ALA A 168 13.43 1.60 -13.45
N CYS A 169 13.33 2.24 -12.27
CA CYS A 169 14.30 2.11 -11.19
C CYS A 169 14.13 0.82 -10.37
N SER A 170 12.89 0.31 -10.25
CA SER A 170 12.59 -0.83 -9.39
C SER A 170 13.09 -2.15 -9.98
N LYS A 171 13.65 -3.01 -9.12
CA LYS A 171 14.05 -4.39 -9.46
C LYS A 171 12.96 -5.42 -9.14
N LYS A 172 11.84 -4.97 -8.59
CA LYS A 172 10.66 -5.77 -8.25
C LYS A 172 9.42 -5.12 -8.87
N PRO A 173 8.36 -5.89 -9.14
CA PRO A 173 7.06 -5.33 -9.51
C PRO A 173 6.63 -4.19 -8.58
N VAL A 174 6.08 -3.14 -9.18
CA VAL A 174 5.42 -2.03 -8.48
C VAL A 174 3.92 -2.13 -8.68
N THR A 175 3.13 -1.33 -7.97
CA THR A 175 1.67 -1.39 -8.07
C THR A 175 0.99 -0.03 -8.20
N TYR A 176 -0.18 -0.03 -8.83
CA TYR A 176 -1.23 0.94 -8.57
C TYR A 176 -2.30 0.29 -7.69
N SER A 177 -2.11 0.34 -6.37
CA SER A 177 -3.01 -0.30 -5.41
C SER A 177 -4.48 0.13 -5.55
N HIS A 178 -4.74 1.37 -6.00
CA HIS A 178 -6.08 1.90 -6.22
C HIS A 178 -6.09 3.05 -7.25
N CYS A 179 -6.37 2.72 -8.51
CA CYS A 179 -6.53 3.72 -9.58
C CYS A 179 -7.72 3.41 -10.49
N CYS A 180 -8.06 4.37 -11.36
CA CYS A 180 -9.05 4.18 -12.42
C CYS A 180 -8.45 4.61 -13.77
N PRO A 181 -8.93 4.05 -14.90
CA PRO A 181 -8.47 4.44 -16.23
C PRO A 181 -8.98 5.84 -16.60
N SER A 182 -8.11 6.69 -17.15
CA SER A 182 -8.48 8.03 -17.59
C SER A 182 -9.33 8.00 -18.85
N GLY A 183 -9.26 6.93 -19.65
CA GLY A 183 -10.13 6.69 -20.80
C GLY A 183 -11.63 6.60 -20.45
N LEU A 184 -11.97 6.35 -19.17
CA LEU A 184 -13.36 6.41 -18.69
C LEU A 184 -13.72 7.75 -18.05
N LYS A 185 -12.76 8.40 -17.39
CA LYS A 185 -12.96 9.71 -16.79
C LYS A 185 -11.64 10.46 -16.69
N GLU A 186 -11.59 11.63 -17.30
CA GLU A 186 -10.45 12.53 -17.16
C GLU A 186 -10.41 13.10 -15.74
N HIS A 187 -9.35 12.76 -15.02
CA HIS A 187 -9.10 13.21 -13.66
C HIS A 187 -7.60 13.03 -13.35
N PRO A 188 -6.92 13.98 -12.67
CA PRO A 188 -5.46 13.93 -12.48
C PRO A 188 -4.92 12.65 -11.82
N ARG A 189 -5.76 11.98 -11.01
CA ARG A 189 -5.42 10.73 -10.32
C ARG A 189 -5.58 9.47 -11.18
N ASN A 190 -6.32 9.55 -12.29
CA ASN A 190 -6.55 8.41 -13.17
C ASN A 190 -5.33 8.18 -14.09
N LYS A 191 -5.15 6.94 -14.53
CA LYS A 191 -3.98 6.52 -15.32
C LYS A 191 -4.35 6.39 -16.80
N THR A 192 -3.50 6.89 -17.69
CA THR A 192 -3.70 6.72 -19.14
C THR A 192 -3.44 5.28 -19.56
N ASP A 193 -3.94 4.90 -20.74
CA ASP A 193 -3.73 3.57 -21.28
C ASP A 193 -2.22 3.27 -21.47
N GLU A 194 -1.42 4.28 -21.80
CA GLU A 194 0.04 4.16 -21.89
C GLU A 194 0.66 3.86 -20.51
N GLN A 195 0.23 4.54 -19.45
CA GLN A 195 0.72 4.28 -18.09
C GLN A 195 0.30 2.89 -17.58
N LEU A 196 -0.94 2.49 -17.87
CA LEU A 196 -1.44 1.15 -17.53
C LEU A 196 -0.68 0.06 -18.30
N LYS A 197 -0.34 0.32 -19.56
CA LYS A 197 0.51 -0.58 -20.35
C LYS A 197 1.93 -0.65 -19.81
N GLU A 198 2.53 0.50 -19.46
CA GLU A 198 3.90 0.58 -18.94
C GLU A 198 4.08 -0.25 -17.67
N ILE A 199 3.19 -0.10 -16.69
CA ILE A 199 3.26 -0.87 -15.44
C ILE A 199 3.06 -2.38 -15.70
N ALA A 200 2.15 -2.76 -16.61
CA ALA A 200 1.89 -4.15 -16.94
C ALA A 200 3.08 -4.80 -17.70
N ASP A 201 3.70 -4.09 -18.65
CA ASP A 201 4.88 -4.55 -19.38
C ASP A 201 6.08 -4.77 -18.43
N ALA A 202 6.14 -4.05 -17.31
CA ALA A 202 7.11 -4.22 -16.23
C ALA A 202 6.73 -5.31 -15.20
N ASN A 203 5.68 -6.11 -15.46
CA ASN A 203 5.08 -7.08 -14.54
C ASN A 203 4.55 -6.48 -13.23
N GLY A 204 4.23 -5.19 -13.21
CA GLY A 204 3.51 -4.55 -12.12
C GLY A 204 2.02 -4.89 -12.11
N PHE A 205 1.31 -4.41 -11.09
CA PHE A 205 -0.12 -4.70 -10.85
C PHE A 205 -0.93 -3.44 -10.56
#